data_AF-A0A929TKU4-F1
#
_entry.id   AF-A0A929TKU4-F1
#
_cell.length_a   1.000
_cell.length_b   1.000
_cell.length_c   1.000
_cell.angle_alpha   90.00
_cell.angle_beta   90.00
_cell.angle_gamma   90.00
#
_symmetry.space_group_name_H-M   'P 1'
#
loop_
_entity.id
_entity.type
_entity.pdbx_description
1 polymer ?
#
loop_
_entity_poly.entity_id
_entity_poly.type
_entity_poly.pdbx_seq_one_letter_code
_entity_poly.pdbx_strand_id
1 'polypeptide(L)'
;MSKHDKFILAPMSKILKEVVLASAGIGSGIETYPLCDYIMQSVFLKMTGYQEQKMKCIAWEIATNDFEYRRRLLNDEDKLGEYSAYTAKNKIYKSLCKQVEGFSPNFNFKAFEIKERVKQNSFDLVIDVFGGTNLAVWKNEMFNEFSRSKVIRDNQYLKGTELLESILIEEYKTLYNQRNRIAHNTVSYQQNLPDFSVLREEKDCSRNYFLWFSILLLIDNIFIEVYKIYKDAIEKQVL
;
A
#
# COMPACT_ATOMS: atom_id res chain seq x y z
N MET A 1 3.21 -25.05 -4.39
CA MET A 1 2.90 -23.61 -4.25
C MET A 1 1.49 -23.36 -4.72
N SER A 2 0.64 -22.85 -3.82
CA SER A 2 -0.69 -22.35 -4.16
C SER A 2 -0.55 -21.25 -5.22
N LYS A 3 -1.55 -21.07 -6.10
CA LYS A 3 -1.58 -19.93 -7.03
C LYS A 3 -1.57 -18.59 -6.27
N HIS A 4 -2.12 -18.57 -5.05
CA HIS A 4 -2.15 -17.40 -4.19
C HIS A 4 -0.77 -17.05 -3.63
N ASP A 5 0.06 -18.02 -3.26
CA ASP A 5 1.43 -17.76 -2.76
C ASP A 5 2.26 -16.93 -3.73
N LYS A 6 2.23 -17.31 -5.01
CA LYS A 6 2.96 -16.60 -6.07
C LYS A 6 2.49 -15.16 -6.20
N PHE A 7 1.19 -14.92 -6.04
CA PHE A 7 0.61 -13.58 -6.12
C PHE A 7 0.90 -12.74 -4.87
N ILE A 8 0.80 -13.33 -3.67
CA ILE A 8 1.08 -12.64 -2.41
C ILE A 8 2.53 -12.15 -2.38
N LEU A 9 3.47 -13.00 -2.80
CA LEU A 9 4.90 -12.70 -2.85
C LEU A 9 5.33 -11.81 -4.02
N ALA A 10 4.46 -11.59 -5.02
CA ALA A 10 4.78 -10.73 -6.15
C ALA A 10 4.84 -9.26 -5.70
N PRO A 11 5.91 -8.51 -6.01
CA PRO A 11 6.03 -7.13 -5.54
C PRO A 11 5.14 -6.19 -6.35
N MET A 12 4.41 -5.31 -5.65
CA MET A 12 3.57 -4.28 -6.29
C MET A 12 4.40 -3.25 -7.08
N SER A 13 5.69 -3.10 -6.79
CA SER A 13 6.62 -2.19 -7.49
C SER A 13 6.69 -2.42 -9.00
N LYS A 14 6.33 -3.61 -9.49
CA LYS A 14 6.23 -3.91 -10.92
C LYS A 14 5.25 -2.99 -11.64
N ILE A 15 4.15 -2.59 -10.99
CA ILE A 15 3.15 -1.68 -11.56
C ILE A 15 3.77 -0.31 -11.86
N LEU A 16 4.60 0.20 -10.93
CA LEU A 16 5.27 1.50 -11.09
C LEU A 16 6.33 1.46 -12.20
N LYS A 17 7.11 0.37 -12.26
CA LYS A 17 8.10 0.19 -13.33
C LYS A 17 7.43 0.09 -14.71
N GLU A 18 6.30 -0.62 -14.80
CA GLU A 18 5.52 -0.74 -16.04
C GLU A 18 4.99 0.62 -16.52
N VAL A 19 4.47 1.47 -15.62
CA VAL A 19 3.95 2.78 -16.06
C VAL A 19 5.07 3.71 -16.52
N VAL A 20 6.21 3.74 -15.83
CA VAL A 20 7.36 4.56 -16.22
C VAL A 20 7.86 4.15 -17.60
N LEU A 21 7.94 2.84 -17.86
CA LEU A 21 8.33 2.32 -19.18
C LEU A 21 7.30 2.67 -20.25
N ALA A 22 6.01 2.56 -19.94
CA ALA A 22 4.94 2.88 -20.88
C ALA A 22 4.86 4.38 -21.18
N SER A 23 5.23 5.25 -20.24
CA SER A 23 5.17 6.70 -20.40
C SER A 23 6.45 7.31 -20.99
N ALA A 24 7.56 6.57 -21.06
CA ALA A 24 8.88 7.10 -21.43
C ALA A 24 8.89 7.82 -22.80
N GLY A 25 8.09 7.37 -23.76
CA GLY A 25 8.02 7.95 -25.11
C GLY A 25 7.17 9.21 -25.25
N ILE A 26 6.44 9.62 -24.21
CA ILE A 26 5.46 10.74 -24.30
C ILE A 26 6.17 12.11 -24.32
N GLY A 27 7.37 12.21 -23.75
CA GLY A 27 8.08 13.48 -23.56
C GLY A 27 7.65 14.21 -22.28
N SER A 28 8.11 15.46 -22.11
CA SER A 28 7.90 16.25 -20.88
C SER A 28 7.47 17.71 -21.13
N GLY A 29 6.95 18.03 -22.32
CA GLY A 29 6.48 19.38 -22.67
C GLY A 29 5.12 19.72 -22.04
N ILE A 30 4.72 20.99 -22.12
CA ILE A 30 3.45 21.49 -21.56
C ILE A 30 2.24 20.76 -22.15
N GLU A 31 2.32 20.40 -23.43
CA GLU A 31 1.30 19.65 -24.16
C GLU A 31 0.99 18.27 -23.56
N THR A 32 1.93 17.71 -22.82
CA THR A 32 1.80 16.39 -22.18
C THR A 32 1.34 16.46 -20.72
N TYR A 33 1.34 17.66 -20.11
CA TYR A 33 0.95 17.86 -18.72
C TYR A 33 -0.46 17.35 -18.36
N PRO A 34 -1.50 17.57 -19.20
CA PRO A 34 -2.85 17.07 -18.89
C PRO A 34 -2.94 15.54 -18.80
N LEU A 35 -2.05 14.80 -19.47
CA LEU A 35 -2.02 13.33 -19.44
C LEU A 35 -1.56 12.81 -18.09
N CYS A 36 -0.77 13.58 -17.35
CA CYS A 36 -0.18 13.17 -16.09
C CYS A 36 -1.26 12.74 -15.08
N ASP A 37 -2.35 13.51 -14.95
CA ASP A 37 -3.38 13.20 -13.96
C ASP A 37 -4.13 11.90 -14.31
N TYR A 38 -4.42 11.65 -15.59
CA TYR A 38 -5.02 10.40 -16.02
C TYR A 38 -4.12 9.19 -15.73
N ILE A 39 -2.81 9.32 -16.02
CA ILE A 39 -1.84 8.26 -15.79
C ILE A 39 -1.70 7.98 -14.29
N MET A 40 -1.47 9.02 -13.47
CA MET A 40 -1.30 8.88 -12.02
C MET A 40 -2.54 8.31 -11.34
N GLN A 41 -3.73 8.76 -11.71
CA GLN A 41 -5.00 8.23 -11.19
C GLN A 41 -5.20 6.76 -11.57
N SER A 42 -4.91 6.40 -12.82
CA SER A 42 -5.01 5.01 -13.29
C SER A 42 -4.07 4.08 -12.52
N VAL A 43 -2.81 4.48 -12.34
CA VAL A 43 -1.82 3.74 -11.56
C VAL A 43 -2.27 3.60 -10.11
N PHE A 44 -2.76 4.68 -9.52
CA PHE A 44 -3.24 4.71 -8.16
C PHE A 44 -4.40 3.75 -7.91
N LEU A 45 -5.39 3.72 -8.81
CA LEU A 45 -6.48 2.74 -8.75
C LEU A 45 -5.98 1.31 -8.95
N LYS A 46 -5.05 1.08 -9.89
CA LYS A 46 -4.47 -0.25 -10.13
C LYS A 46 -3.72 -0.77 -8.90
N MET A 47 -2.95 0.08 -8.21
CA MET A 47 -2.20 -0.28 -7.00
C MET A 47 -3.12 -0.55 -5.81
N THR A 48 -4.14 0.30 -5.60
CA THR A 48 -5.11 0.09 -4.49
C THR A 48 -5.90 -1.20 -4.69
N GLY A 49 -6.41 -1.45 -5.90
CA GLY A 49 -7.09 -2.70 -6.23
C GLY A 49 -6.18 -3.92 -6.12
N TYR A 50 -4.92 -3.82 -6.55
CA TYR A 50 -3.93 -4.88 -6.36
C TYR A 50 -3.74 -5.22 -4.87
N GLN A 51 -3.63 -4.20 -4.02
CA GLN A 51 -3.49 -4.40 -2.58
C GLN A 51 -4.72 -5.08 -1.97
N GLU A 52 -5.93 -4.65 -2.33
CA GLU A 52 -7.19 -5.26 -1.87
C GLU A 52 -7.25 -6.76 -2.21
N GLN A 53 -6.90 -7.12 -3.45
CA GLN A 53 -6.85 -8.53 -3.86
C GLN A 53 -5.79 -9.31 -3.09
N LYS A 54 -4.63 -8.69 -2.82
CA LYS A 54 -3.59 -9.33 -2.02
C LYS A 54 -4.05 -9.58 -0.59
N MET A 55 -4.74 -8.62 0.03
CA MET A 55 -5.31 -8.78 1.37
C MET A 55 -6.32 -9.93 1.43
N LYS A 56 -7.18 -10.06 0.40
CA LYS A 56 -8.13 -11.18 0.28
C LYS A 56 -7.42 -12.52 0.18
N CYS A 57 -6.36 -12.61 -0.64
CA CYS A 57 -5.57 -13.84 -0.77
C CYS A 57 -4.92 -14.22 0.56
N ILE A 58 -4.32 -13.27 1.28
CA ILE A 58 -3.69 -13.53 2.59
C ILE A 58 -4.73 -14.01 3.61
N ALA A 59 -5.88 -13.33 3.70
CA ALA A 59 -6.94 -13.75 4.60
C ALA A 59 -7.42 -15.17 4.27
N TRP A 60 -7.53 -15.53 2.98
CA TRP A 60 -7.91 -16.88 2.58
C TRP A 60 -6.86 -17.94 2.91
N GLU A 61 -5.58 -17.64 2.74
CA GLU A 61 -4.50 -18.56 3.09
C GLU A 61 -4.45 -18.78 4.62
N ILE A 62 -4.65 -17.74 5.43
CA ILE A 62 -4.79 -17.90 6.89
C ILE A 62 -5.99 -18.78 7.23
N ALA A 63 -7.15 -18.49 6.63
CA ALA A 63 -8.38 -19.27 6.85
C ALA A 63 -8.24 -20.71 6.39
N THR A 64 -7.34 -21.01 5.45
CA THR A 64 -7.11 -22.39 5.02
C THR A 64 -6.49 -23.23 6.14
N ASN A 65 -5.60 -22.63 6.93
CA ASN A 65 -4.87 -23.31 8.00
C ASN A 65 -5.55 -23.20 9.38
N ASP A 66 -6.26 -22.09 9.66
CA ASP A 66 -6.96 -21.86 10.93
C ASP A 66 -8.49 -21.96 10.77
N PHE A 67 -9.09 -23.00 11.36
CA PHE A 67 -10.53 -23.26 11.32
C PHE A 67 -11.37 -22.22 12.07
N GLU A 68 -10.88 -21.67 13.18
CA GLU A 68 -11.58 -20.63 13.93
C GLU A 68 -11.58 -19.31 13.15
N TYR A 69 -10.42 -18.94 12.59
CA TYR A 69 -10.32 -17.78 11.72
C TYR A 69 -11.23 -17.91 10.50
N ARG A 70 -11.29 -19.10 9.86
CA ARG A 70 -12.21 -19.37 8.74
C ARG A 70 -13.66 -19.10 9.11
N ARG A 71 -14.09 -19.56 10.29
CA ARG A 71 -15.47 -19.35 10.75
C ARG A 71 -15.77 -17.86 10.94
N ARG A 72 -14.86 -17.12 11.59
CA ARG A 72 -15.00 -15.67 11.80
C ARG A 72 -15.03 -14.89 10.48
N LEU A 73 -14.20 -15.29 9.51
CA LEU A 73 -14.15 -14.70 8.17
C LEU A 73 -15.46 -14.92 7.40
N LEU A 74 -16.00 -16.14 7.41
CA LEU A 74 -17.24 -16.50 6.71
C LEU A 74 -18.48 -15.85 7.32
N ASN A 75 -18.48 -15.66 8.64
CA ASN A 75 -19.56 -14.98 9.35
C ASN A 75 -19.50 -13.44 9.24
N ASP A 76 -18.49 -12.90 8.55
CA ASP A 76 -18.19 -11.45 8.48
C ASP A 76 -18.07 -10.78 9.86
N GLU A 77 -17.62 -11.53 10.87
CA GLU A 77 -17.44 -11.00 12.24
C GLU A 77 -16.36 -9.90 12.27
N ASP A 78 -15.35 -10.04 11.40
CA ASP A 78 -14.26 -9.08 11.27
C ASP A 78 -14.62 -7.83 10.44
N LYS A 79 -15.80 -7.79 9.79
CA LYS A 79 -16.30 -6.68 8.97
C LYS A 79 -15.23 -6.12 8.02
N LEU A 80 -14.62 -7.02 7.24
CA LEU A 80 -13.48 -6.67 6.39
C LEU A 80 -13.90 -5.87 5.15
N GLY A 81 -15.18 -5.94 4.77
CA GLY A 81 -15.75 -5.19 3.65
C GLY A 81 -14.98 -5.43 2.36
N GLU A 82 -14.52 -4.35 1.71
CA GLU A 82 -13.71 -4.40 0.48
C GLU A 82 -12.21 -4.63 0.72
N TYR A 83 -11.75 -4.79 1.97
CA TYR A 83 -10.34 -4.93 2.35
C TYR A 83 -9.50 -3.66 2.06
N SER A 84 -10.17 -2.53 1.76
CA SER A 84 -9.58 -1.25 1.38
C SER A 84 -9.34 -0.33 2.59
N ALA A 85 -10.17 -0.43 3.63
CA ALA A 85 -10.02 0.39 4.85
C ALA A 85 -8.79 -0.01 5.68
N TYR A 86 -8.18 0.97 6.36
CA TYR A 86 -7.02 0.72 7.25
C TYR A 86 -7.36 -0.29 8.34
N THR A 87 -8.55 -0.17 8.95
CA THR A 87 -9.02 -1.06 10.01
C THR A 87 -9.04 -2.52 9.57
N ALA A 88 -9.49 -2.80 8.34
CA ALA A 88 -9.48 -4.14 7.76
C ALA A 88 -8.04 -4.66 7.55
N LYS A 89 -7.17 -3.85 6.94
CA LYS A 89 -5.75 -4.21 6.73
C LYS A 89 -5.03 -4.49 8.03
N ASN A 90 -5.26 -3.68 9.05
CA ASN A 90 -4.66 -3.85 10.36
C ASN A 90 -5.17 -5.11 11.09
N LYS A 91 -6.44 -5.47 10.93
CA LYS A 91 -6.98 -6.74 11.47
C LYS A 91 -6.33 -7.96 10.82
N ILE A 92 -6.13 -7.93 9.51
CA ILE A 92 -5.45 -9.01 8.76
C ILE A 92 -4.00 -9.12 9.20
N TYR A 93 -3.30 -7.99 9.30
CA TYR A 93 -1.93 -7.94 9.83
C TYR A 93 -1.84 -8.57 11.23
N LYS A 94 -2.71 -8.16 12.16
CA LYS A 94 -2.76 -8.74 13.51
C LYS A 94 -3.03 -10.24 13.50
N SER A 95 -3.92 -10.69 12.62
CA SER A 95 -4.24 -12.12 12.50
C SER A 95 -3.04 -12.90 11.98
N LEU A 96 -2.34 -12.36 10.97
CA LEU A 96 -1.12 -12.95 10.44
C LEU A 96 0.00 -13.00 11.48
N CYS A 97 0.22 -11.92 12.24
CA CYS A 97 1.22 -11.88 13.32
C CYS A 97 0.92 -12.91 14.41
N LYS A 98 -0.35 -13.06 14.82
CA LYS A 98 -0.75 -14.08 15.81
C LYS A 98 -0.43 -15.50 15.36
N GLN A 99 -0.65 -15.81 14.09
CA GLN A 99 -0.28 -17.12 13.55
C GLN A 99 1.23 -17.34 13.63
N VAL A 100 2.02 -16.35 13.20
CA VAL A 100 3.48 -16.43 13.24
C VAL A 100 4.01 -16.55 14.68
N GLU A 101 3.46 -15.80 15.63
CA GLU A 101 3.80 -15.90 17.06
C GLU A 101 3.51 -17.30 17.61
N GLY A 102 2.41 -17.94 17.18
CA GLY A 102 2.08 -19.31 17.52
C GLY A 102 3.11 -20.34 17.04
N PHE A 103 3.77 -20.07 15.91
CA PHE A 103 4.78 -20.98 15.35
C PHE A 103 6.22 -20.66 15.75
N SER A 104 6.53 -19.40 16.07
CA SER A 104 7.89 -18.93 16.37
C SER A 104 7.88 -17.87 17.47
N PRO A 105 7.90 -18.28 18.75
CA PRO A 105 7.80 -17.37 19.90
C PRO A 105 8.94 -16.34 19.98
N ASN A 106 10.10 -16.64 19.40
CA ASN A 106 11.29 -15.79 19.41
C ASN A 106 11.38 -14.83 18.21
N PHE A 107 10.39 -14.84 17.30
CA PHE A 107 10.47 -14.01 16.10
C PHE A 107 10.12 -12.55 16.42
N ASN A 108 11.10 -11.65 16.23
CA ASN A 108 10.91 -10.23 16.47
C ASN A 108 10.68 -9.48 15.15
N PHE A 109 9.41 -9.16 14.86
CA PHE A 109 9.03 -8.30 13.72
C PHE A 109 9.66 -6.90 13.75
N LYS A 110 10.23 -6.49 14.90
CA LYS A 110 10.95 -5.21 15.06
C LYS A 110 12.42 -5.30 14.64
N ALA A 111 12.87 -6.42 14.07
CA ALA A 111 14.23 -6.57 13.58
C ALA A 111 14.57 -5.40 12.66
N PHE A 112 15.69 -4.72 12.95
CA PHE A 112 16.16 -3.55 12.22
C PHE A 112 16.24 -3.82 10.70
N GLU A 113 16.70 -5.02 10.33
CA GLU A 113 16.83 -5.45 8.95
C GLU A 113 15.50 -5.47 8.17
N ILE A 114 14.39 -5.91 8.79
CA ILE A 114 13.08 -5.92 8.12
C ILE A 114 12.62 -4.49 7.86
N LYS A 115 12.81 -3.59 8.84
CA LYS A 115 12.44 -2.18 8.70
C LYS A 115 13.22 -1.50 7.58
N GLU A 116 14.52 -1.71 7.53
CA GLU A 116 15.38 -1.15 6.49
C GLU A 116 14.99 -1.66 5.10
N ARG A 117 14.79 -2.98 4.94
CA ARG A 117 14.33 -3.56 3.67
C ARG A 117 12.96 -3.03 3.23
N VAL A 118 12.03 -2.90 4.17
CA VAL A 118 10.68 -2.37 3.89
C VAL A 118 10.76 -0.91 3.44
N LYS A 119 11.60 -0.10 4.09
CA LYS A 119 11.81 1.30 3.71
C LYS A 119 12.41 1.44 2.32
N GLN A 120 13.50 0.72 2.06
CA GLN A 120 14.21 0.71 0.78
C GLN A 120 13.28 0.30 -0.37
N ASN A 121 12.50 -0.77 -0.18
CA ASN A 121 11.59 -1.27 -1.21
C ASN A 121 10.30 -0.42 -1.37
N SER A 122 10.14 0.66 -0.59
CA SER A 122 8.94 1.49 -0.60
C SER A 122 9.25 2.95 -0.95
N PHE A 123 9.87 3.69 -0.02
CA PHE A 123 10.11 5.12 -0.20
C PHE A 123 11.26 5.37 -1.18
N ASP A 124 12.41 4.75 -0.92
CA ASP A 124 13.60 4.91 -1.78
C ASP A 124 13.32 4.39 -3.18
N LEU A 125 12.58 3.27 -3.29
CA LEU A 125 12.14 2.73 -4.58
C LEU A 125 11.26 3.71 -5.38
N VAL A 126 10.41 4.51 -4.76
CA VAL A 126 9.62 5.52 -5.48
C VAL A 126 10.52 6.64 -5.99
N ILE A 127 11.48 7.09 -5.19
CA ILE A 127 12.48 8.09 -5.62
C ILE A 127 13.26 7.55 -6.81
N ASP A 128 13.73 6.30 -6.73
CA ASP A 128 14.54 5.67 -7.77
C ASP A 128 13.76 5.42 -9.06
N VAL A 129 12.50 4.95 -8.95
CA VAL A 129 11.68 4.59 -10.13
C VAL A 129 11.23 5.83 -10.88
N PHE A 130 10.89 6.91 -10.18
CA PHE A 130 10.38 8.13 -10.81
C PHE A 130 11.47 9.18 -11.08
N GLY A 131 12.63 9.08 -10.41
CA GLY A 131 13.77 9.98 -10.61
C GLY A 131 14.19 10.08 -12.07
N GLY A 132 14.19 11.29 -12.61
CA GLY A 132 14.56 11.55 -14.01
C GLY A 132 13.52 11.14 -15.06
N THR A 133 12.31 10.73 -14.64
CA THR A 133 11.22 10.37 -15.57
C THR A 133 10.35 11.57 -15.93
N ASN A 134 9.63 11.48 -17.05
CA ASN A 134 8.66 12.50 -17.44
C ASN A 134 7.54 12.68 -16.40
N LEU A 135 7.12 11.61 -15.72
CA LEU A 135 6.11 11.65 -14.66
C LEU A 135 6.56 12.52 -13.47
N ALA A 136 7.83 12.44 -13.07
CA ALA A 136 8.39 13.31 -12.05
C ALA A 136 8.54 14.76 -12.55
N VAL A 137 8.89 14.97 -13.82
CA VAL A 137 8.97 16.32 -14.41
C VAL A 137 7.59 16.99 -14.46
N TRP A 138 6.54 16.26 -14.86
CA TRP A 138 5.18 16.79 -14.89
C TRP A 138 4.67 17.20 -13.50
N LYS A 139 5.03 16.49 -12.44
CA LYS A 139 4.63 16.85 -11.06
C LYS A 139 5.85 17.19 -10.21
N ASN A 140 6.71 18.06 -10.73
CA ASN A 140 8.03 18.36 -10.14
C ASN A 140 7.94 18.85 -8.69
N GLU A 141 7.01 19.77 -8.41
CA GLU A 141 6.80 20.30 -7.06
C GLU A 141 6.43 19.18 -6.07
N MET A 142 5.42 18.37 -6.42
CA MET A 142 5.00 17.23 -5.61
C MET A 142 6.12 16.20 -5.44
N PHE A 143 6.90 15.92 -6.48
CA PHE A 143 8.00 14.97 -6.40
C PHE A 143 9.12 15.49 -5.47
N ASN A 144 9.49 16.76 -5.59
CA ASN A 144 10.50 17.39 -4.74
C ASN A 144 10.07 17.46 -3.28
N GLU A 145 8.82 17.82 -3.05
CA GLU A 145 8.22 17.85 -1.74
C GLU A 145 8.22 16.46 -1.10
N PHE A 146 7.76 15.44 -1.82
CA PHE A 146 7.83 14.05 -1.39
C PHE A 146 9.25 13.61 -1.07
N SER A 147 10.22 13.91 -1.95
CA SER A 147 11.62 13.53 -1.78
C SER A 147 12.27 14.18 -0.54
N ARG A 148 11.82 15.38 -0.16
CA ARG A 148 12.25 16.08 1.06
C ARG A 148 11.45 15.66 2.28
N SER A 149 10.29 15.06 2.08
CA SER A 149 9.36 14.70 3.14
C SER A 149 10.00 13.66 4.06
N LYS A 150 9.89 13.89 5.37
CA LYS A 150 10.24 12.90 6.40
C LYS A 150 8.97 12.29 6.97
N VAL A 151 7.97 12.07 6.11
CA VAL A 151 6.69 11.48 6.53
C VAL A 151 6.97 10.05 6.94
N ILE A 152 7.55 9.20 6.10
CA ILE A 152 7.88 7.81 6.44
C ILE A 152 9.15 7.75 7.31
N ARG A 153 8.97 7.80 8.64
CA ARG A 153 10.05 7.60 9.63
C ARG A 153 10.03 6.18 10.18
N ASP A 154 11.19 5.69 10.60
CA ASP A 154 11.38 4.29 11.07
C ASP A 154 10.57 3.94 12.33
N ASN A 155 10.03 4.95 13.02
CA ASN A 155 9.18 4.80 14.19
C ASN A 155 7.67 4.76 13.88
N GLN A 156 7.26 4.87 12.61
CA GLN A 156 5.85 4.99 12.22
C GLN A 156 5.21 3.71 11.66
N TYR A 157 5.98 2.63 11.52
CA TYR A 157 5.50 1.35 11.03
C TYR A 157 6.21 0.20 11.79
N LEU A 158 5.58 -0.97 11.79
CA LEU A 158 6.10 -2.18 12.46
C LEU A 158 6.47 -1.93 13.95
N LYS A 159 5.59 -1.23 14.68
CA LYS A 159 5.78 -0.94 16.11
C LYS A 159 4.82 -1.80 16.94
N GLY A 160 5.25 -3.01 17.27
CA GLY A 160 4.42 -3.94 18.05
C GLY A 160 3.36 -4.61 17.18
N THR A 161 2.09 -4.54 17.60
CA THR A 161 0.96 -5.26 16.99
C THR A 161 0.21 -4.45 15.93
N GLU A 162 0.54 -3.19 15.72
CA GLU A 162 -0.11 -2.31 14.75
C GLU A 162 0.69 -2.23 13.43
N LEU A 163 -0.03 -2.14 12.30
CA LEU A 163 0.57 -2.04 10.97
C LEU A 163 1.26 -0.68 10.75
N LEU A 164 0.54 0.42 11.02
CA LEU A 164 0.99 1.81 10.90
C LEU A 164 0.69 2.59 12.20
N GLU A 165 1.35 3.73 12.37
CA GLU A 165 1.22 4.62 13.53
C GLU A 165 0.81 6.04 13.13
N SER A 166 0.05 6.71 14.02
CA SER A 166 -0.28 8.14 14.03
C SER A 166 -0.37 8.82 12.65
N ILE A 167 0.72 9.45 12.21
CA ILE A 167 0.81 10.25 10.99
C ILE A 167 0.52 9.41 9.73
N LEU A 168 1.04 8.17 9.63
CA LEU A 168 0.77 7.32 8.47
C LEU A 168 -0.68 6.86 8.41
N ILE A 169 -1.37 6.76 9.55
CA ILE A 169 -2.80 6.44 9.57
C ILE A 169 -3.60 7.63 9.01
N GLU A 170 -3.22 8.86 9.37
CA GLU A 170 -3.86 10.07 8.83
C GLU A 170 -3.64 10.19 7.31
N GLU A 171 -2.40 10.01 6.85
CA GLU A 171 -2.08 10.01 5.41
C GLU A 171 -2.81 8.90 4.66
N TYR A 172 -2.92 7.71 5.27
CA TYR A 172 -3.69 6.62 4.69
C TYR A 172 -5.19 6.94 4.60
N LYS A 173 -5.78 7.64 5.57
CA LYS A 173 -7.17 8.09 5.49
C LYS A 173 -7.37 9.06 4.34
N THR A 174 -6.46 10.01 4.16
CA THR A 174 -6.47 10.95 3.02
C THR A 174 -6.37 10.20 1.69
N LEU A 175 -5.46 9.23 1.60
CA LEU A 175 -5.31 8.33 0.44
C LEU A 175 -6.61 7.59 0.15
N TYR A 176 -7.21 6.96 1.16
CA TYR A 176 -8.45 6.19 1.04
C TYR A 176 -9.62 7.05 0.56
N ASN A 177 -9.79 8.24 1.14
CA ASN A 177 -10.83 9.18 0.72
C ASN A 177 -10.62 9.63 -0.72
N GLN A 178 -9.38 9.93 -1.13
CA GLN A 178 -9.11 10.29 -2.51
C GLN A 178 -9.33 9.12 -3.47
N ARG A 179 -8.96 7.89 -3.10
CA ARG A 179 -9.26 6.69 -3.92
C ARG A 179 -10.76 6.59 -4.20
N ASN A 180 -11.58 6.71 -3.17
CA ASN A 180 -13.04 6.67 -3.31
C ASN A 180 -13.53 7.80 -4.21
N ARG A 181 -13.01 9.02 -4.02
CA ARG A 181 -13.34 10.16 -4.86
C ARG A 181 -12.98 9.92 -6.33
N ILE A 182 -11.77 9.43 -6.63
CA ILE A 182 -11.34 9.15 -8.01
C ILE A 182 -12.19 8.02 -8.63
N ALA A 183 -12.49 6.98 -7.87
CA ALA A 183 -13.29 5.85 -8.35
C ALA A 183 -14.76 6.21 -8.61
N HIS A 184 -15.33 7.13 -7.83
CA HIS A 184 -16.76 7.45 -7.88
C HIS A 184 -17.10 8.81 -8.53
N ASN A 185 -16.13 9.73 -8.69
CA ASN A 185 -16.30 10.99 -9.43
C ASN A 185 -16.25 10.73 -10.94
N THR A 186 -17.24 9.98 -11.42
CA THR A 186 -17.53 9.85 -12.85
C THR A 186 -18.13 11.15 -13.38
N VAL A 187 -17.98 11.42 -14.68
CA VAL A 187 -18.47 12.65 -15.34
C VAL A 187 -19.96 12.90 -15.09
N SER A 188 -20.73 11.84 -14.83
CA SER A 188 -22.17 11.88 -14.58
C SER A 188 -22.57 12.20 -13.12
N TYR A 189 -21.64 12.13 -12.15
CA TYR A 189 -21.91 12.32 -10.72
C TYR A 189 -20.78 13.11 -10.03
N GLN A 190 -20.70 14.43 -10.29
CA GLN A 190 -19.67 15.33 -9.76
C GLN A 190 -20.10 16.13 -8.51
N GLN A 191 -20.98 15.59 -7.67
CA GLN A 191 -21.48 16.31 -6.49
C GLN A 191 -20.50 16.32 -5.30
N ASN A 192 -19.50 15.43 -5.28
CA ASN A 192 -18.52 15.30 -4.19
C ASN A 192 -17.17 15.93 -4.58
N LEU A 193 -17.19 17.24 -4.77
CA LEU A 193 -15.99 18.06 -4.95
C LEU A 193 -15.57 18.64 -3.58
N PRO A 194 -14.27 18.80 -3.30
CA PRO A 194 -13.78 19.43 -2.09
C PRO A 194 -14.27 20.87 -2.09
N ASP A 195 -14.90 21.24 -0.98
CA ASP A 195 -15.28 22.61 -0.75
C ASP A 195 -14.05 23.48 -0.44
N PHE A 196 -14.27 24.78 -0.36
CA PHE A 196 -13.20 25.73 -0.07
C PHE A 196 -12.56 25.54 1.32
N SER A 197 -13.28 24.98 2.30
CA SER A 197 -12.69 24.65 3.61
C SER A 197 -11.67 23.53 3.48
N VAL A 198 -11.99 22.46 2.75
CA VAL A 198 -11.07 21.34 2.50
C VAL A 198 -9.83 21.82 1.75
N LEU A 199 -10.00 22.64 0.72
CA LEU A 199 -8.87 23.20 -0.05
C LEU A 199 -7.99 24.12 0.81
N ARG A 200 -8.58 24.86 1.75
CA ARG A 200 -7.86 25.75 2.66
C ARG A 200 -7.03 24.98 3.70
N GLU A 201 -7.44 23.76 4.04
CA GLU A 201 -6.77 22.90 5.01
C GLU A 201 -5.74 21.94 4.39
N GLU A 202 -5.54 21.97 3.06
CA GLU A 202 -4.50 21.20 2.39
C GLU A 202 -3.11 21.62 2.92
N LYS A 203 -2.43 20.68 3.57
CA LYS A 203 -1.03 20.79 4.04
C LYS A 203 -0.04 20.53 2.91
N ASP A 204 1.20 20.92 3.12
CA ASP A 204 2.37 20.42 2.37
C ASP A 204 2.32 18.86 2.35
N CYS A 205 2.38 18.25 1.17
CA CYS A 205 2.19 16.83 0.79
C CYS A 205 0.73 16.36 0.63
N SER A 206 -0.25 17.24 0.81
CA SER A 206 -1.65 16.89 0.54
C SER A 206 -1.81 16.47 -0.91
N ARG A 207 -2.45 15.32 -1.10
CA ARG A 207 -2.76 14.78 -2.43
C ARG A 207 -1.54 14.41 -3.27
N ASN A 208 -0.45 14.04 -2.59
CA ASN A 208 0.80 13.65 -3.23
C ASN A 208 0.79 12.17 -3.68
N TYR A 209 0.69 11.93 -4.99
CA TYR A 209 0.70 10.56 -5.54
C TYR A 209 1.97 9.78 -5.20
N PHE A 210 3.14 10.42 -5.15
CA PHE A 210 4.39 9.75 -4.82
C PHE A 210 4.42 9.27 -3.36
N LEU A 211 3.88 10.09 -2.45
CA LEU A 211 3.67 9.70 -1.05
C LEU A 211 2.69 8.52 -0.97
N TRP A 212 1.58 8.57 -1.70
CA TRP A 212 0.60 7.50 -1.70
C TRP A 212 1.13 6.19 -2.28
N PHE A 213 1.87 6.24 -3.38
CA PHE A 213 2.56 5.06 -3.92
C PHE A 213 3.53 4.47 -2.90
N SER A 214 4.25 5.31 -2.17
CA SER A 214 5.17 4.88 -1.11
C SER A 214 4.44 4.22 0.05
N ILE A 215 3.30 4.77 0.50
CA ILE A 215 2.48 4.16 1.57
C ILE A 215 1.91 2.81 1.12
N LEU A 216 1.43 2.71 -0.13
CA LEU A 216 0.91 1.45 -0.68
C LEU A 216 2.01 0.39 -0.77
N LEU A 217 3.19 0.75 -1.25
CA LEU A 217 4.36 -0.15 -1.27
C LEU A 217 4.81 -0.53 0.14
N LEU A 218 4.79 0.42 1.09
CA LEU A 218 5.15 0.16 2.49
C LEU A 218 4.29 -0.96 3.05
N ILE A 219 2.98 -0.85 2.90
CA ILE A 219 2.03 -1.88 3.34
C ILE A 219 2.29 -3.19 2.58
N ASP A 220 2.45 -3.15 1.25
CA ASP A 220 2.71 -4.35 0.42
C ASP A 220 3.96 -5.11 0.90
N ASN A 221 5.06 -4.41 1.09
CA ASN A 221 6.34 -4.98 1.52
C ASN A 221 6.28 -5.52 2.95
N ILE A 222 5.58 -4.85 3.87
CA ILE A 222 5.33 -5.39 5.21
C ILE A 222 4.62 -6.74 5.11
N PHE A 223 3.52 -6.81 4.35
CA PHE A 223 2.78 -8.05 4.20
C PHE A 223 3.59 -9.15 3.53
N ILE A 224 4.40 -8.83 2.52
CA ILE A 224 5.30 -9.80 1.87
C ILE A 224 6.29 -10.37 2.89
N GLU A 225 6.97 -9.53 3.67
CA GLU A 225 7.98 -9.99 4.64
C GLU A 225 7.34 -10.86 5.73
N VAL A 226 6.20 -10.43 6.30
CA VAL A 226 5.47 -11.22 7.31
C VAL A 226 4.96 -12.53 6.73
N TYR A 227 4.44 -12.52 5.50
CA TYR A 227 3.91 -13.72 4.85
C TYR A 227 5.00 -14.74 4.52
N LYS A 228 6.21 -14.31 4.13
CA LYS A 228 7.35 -15.23 3.95
C LYS A 228 7.62 -16.04 5.21
N ILE A 229 7.62 -15.37 6.36
CA ILE A 229 7.86 -16.02 7.66
C ILE A 229 6.72 -17.00 8.00
N TYR A 230 5.48 -16.58 7.80
CA TYR A 230 4.31 -17.44 7.98
C TYR A 230 4.38 -18.70 7.11
N LYS A 231 4.77 -18.54 5.84
CA LYS A 231 4.93 -19.64 4.89
C LYS A 231 6.05 -20.60 5.32
N ASP A 232 7.21 -20.07 5.69
CA ASP A 232 8.34 -20.87 6.17
C ASP A 232 7.99 -21.64 7.45
N ALA A 233 7.18 -21.04 8.33
CA ALA A 233 6.71 -21.67 9.56
C ALA A 233 5.76 -22.85 9.27
N ILE A 234 4.82 -22.69 8.34
CA ILE A 234 3.90 -23.77 7.93
C ILE A 234 4.66 -24.90 7.23
N GLU A 235 5.58 -24.58 6.32
CA GLU A 235 6.36 -25.59 5.61
C GLU A 235 7.19 -26.46 6.58
N LYS A 236 7.70 -25.86 7.66
CA LYS A 236 8.41 -26.59 8.74
C LYS A 236 7.52 -27.47 9.61
N GLN A 237 6.21 -27.25 9.65
CA GLN A 237 5.27 -28.12 10.38
C GLN A 237 4.82 -29.34 9.58
N VAL A 238 4.96 -29.30 8.26
CA VAL A 238 4.54 -30.37 7.34
C VAL A 238 5.67 -31.40 7.11
N LEU A 239 6.90 -31.10 7.54
CA LEU A 239 8.07 -31.98 7.55
C LEU A 239 8.25 -32.66 8.91
#